data_AF-A0A8S1HND9-F1
#
_entry.id   AF-A0A8S1HND9-F1
#
_cell.length_a   1.000
_cell.length_b   1.000
_cell.length_c   1.000
_cell.angle_alpha   90.00
_cell.angle_beta   90.00
_cell.angle_gamma   90.00
#
_symmetry.space_group_name_H-M   'P 1'
#
loop_
_entity.id
_entity.type
_entity.pdbx_description
1 polymer ?
#
loop_
_entity_poly.entity_id
_entity_poly.type
_entity_poly.pdbx_seq_one_letter_code
_entity_poly.pdbx_strand_id
1 'polypeptide(L)'
;MKDDRSSKEKGSIDQIKAIELNKSANVIAIDLELTGLGFSQDFRDKDINRRYSNLRTTASTRSIISLGVATYKFLDRNLDKRVFEI
;
A
#
# COMPACT_ATOMS: atom_id res chain seq x y z
N MET A 1 -15.28 -4.93 35.10
CA MET A 1 -15.21 -4.53 33.68
C MET A 1 -13.92 -3.77 33.47
N LYS A 2 -12.86 -4.43 32.98
CA LYS A 2 -11.61 -3.76 32.57
C LYS A 2 -11.76 -3.38 31.10
N ASP A 3 -11.46 -2.13 30.79
CA ASP A 3 -11.56 -1.52 29.46
C ASP A 3 -10.86 -2.36 28.38
N ASP A 4 -11.67 -2.87 27.46
CA ASP A 4 -11.26 -3.64 26.27
C ASP A 4 -10.80 -2.73 25.11
N ARG A 5 -10.42 -1.48 25.44
CA ARG A 5 -9.99 -0.45 24.48
C ARG A 5 -8.50 -0.48 24.16
N SER A 6 -7.68 -1.16 24.97
CA SER A 6 -6.21 -1.25 24.74
C SER A 6 -5.80 -2.19 23.60
N SER A 7 -6.69 -3.08 23.16
CA SER A 7 -6.43 -4.06 22.10
C SER A 7 -6.62 -3.47 20.69
N LYS A 8 -7.42 -2.42 20.53
CA LYS A 8 -7.69 -1.78 19.23
C LYS A 8 -6.65 -0.73 18.83
N GLU A 9 -6.05 -0.02 19.78
CA GLU A 9 -5.01 0.99 19.48
C GLU A 9 -3.66 0.39 19.09
N LYS A 10 -3.35 -0.84 19.53
CA LYS A 10 -2.08 -1.51 19.19
C LYS A 10 -1.95 -1.87 17.71
N GLY A 11 -3.05 -2.18 17.03
CA GLY A 11 -3.03 -2.60 15.62
C GLY A 11 -2.60 -1.50 14.64
N SER A 12 -2.93 -0.24 14.92
CA SER A 12 -2.64 0.89 14.01
C SER A 12 -1.20 1.40 14.12
N ILE A 13 -0.61 1.37 15.31
CA ILE A 13 0.76 1.85 15.55
C ILE A 13 1.80 0.89 14.97
N ASP A 14 1.56 -0.42 15.03
CA ASP A 14 2.48 -1.41 14.47
C ASP A 14 2.51 -1.39 12.93
N GLN A 15 1.43 -0.93 12.28
CA GLN A 15 1.42 -0.64 10.83
C GLN A 15 2.20 0.64 10.47
N ILE A 16 2.19 1.66 11.33
CA ILE A 16 3.03 2.87 11.13
C ILE A 16 4.51 2.54 11.29
N LYS A 17 4.89 1.55 12.12
CA LYS A 17 6.26 1.00 12.15
C LYS A 17 6.62 0.23 10.89
N ALA A 18 5.64 -0.27 10.14
CA ALA A 18 5.90 -0.71 8.79
C ALA A 18 6.26 0.48 7.88
N ILE A 19 6.09 1.76 8.19
CA ILE A 19 6.71 2.83 7.35
C ILE A 19 8.22 2.96 7.64
N GLU A 20 8.69 2.40 8.76
CA GLU A 20 10.10 2.01 8.95
C GLU A 20 10.47 0.73 8.16
N LEU A 21 9.61 0.28 7.24
CA LEU A 21 9.83 -0.80 6.25
C LEU A 21 11.16 -0.52 5.57
N ASN A 22 12.16 -1.25 6.06
CA ASN A 22 13.47 -1.40 5.47
C ASN A 22 13.96 -0.14 4.75
N LYS A 23 14.60 0.78 5.47
CA LYS A 23 15.44 1.83 4.85
C LYS A 23 16.46 1.26 3.85
N SER A 24 16.68 -0.05 3.88
CA SER A 24 17.54 -0.80 2.97
C SER A 24 16.83 -1.39 1.74
N ALA A 25 15.52 -1.19 1.58
CA ALA A 25 14.78 -1.59 0.39
C ALA A 25 15.21 -0.74 -0.81
N ASN A 26 15.35 -1.38 -1.96
CA ASN A 26 15.67 -0.70 -3.22
C ASN A 26 14.40 -0.38 -4.02
N VAL A 27 13.36 -1.21 -3.88
CA VAL A 27 12.09 -1.05 -4.58
C VAL A 27 10.95 -1.26 -3.58
N ILE A 28 9.94 -0.41 -3.68
CA ILE A 28 8.69 -0.51 -2.93
C ILE A 28 7.55 -0.60 -3.93
N ALA A 29 6.74 -1.65 -3.83
CA ALA A 29 5.48 -1.79 -4.57
C ALA A 29 4.32 -1.50 -3.62
N ILE A 30 3.36 -0.72 -4.12
CA ILE A 30 2.19 -0.28 -3.36
C ILE A 30 0.95 -0.62 -4.18
N ASP A 31 -0.04 -1.18 -3.51
CA ASP A 31 -1.35 -1.46 -4.05
C ASP A 31 -2.43 -1.08 -3.03
N LEU A 32 -3.59 -0.62 -3.48
CA LEU A 32 -4.63 -0.16 -2.57
C LEU A 32 -6.03 -0.53 -3.06
N GLU A 33 -6.89 -0.84 -2.10
CA GLU A 33 -8.30 -1.15 -2.35
C GLU A 33 -9.18 0.01 -1.90
N LEU A 34 -10.04 0.49 -2.78
CA LEU A 34 -10.99 1.57 -2.49
C LEU A 34 -12.38 1.00 -2.21
N THR A 35 -13.20 1.74 -1.46
CA THR A 35 -14.61 1.39 -1.23
C THR A 35 -15.47 1.33 -2.49
N GLY A 36 -14.96 1.83 -3.60
CA GLY A 36 -15.56 1.67 -4.91
C GLY A 36 -14.75 2.37 -5.98
N LEU A 37 -14.87 1.89 -7.21
CA LEU A 37 -14.10 2.42 -8.34
C LEU A 37 -14.81 3.55 -9.07
N GLY A 38 -16.03 3.97 -8.71
CA GLY A 38 -16.79 4.96 -9.50
C GLY A 38 -17.44 4.37 -10.76
N PHE A 39 -17.80 5.22 -11.72
CA PHE A 39 -18.51 4.79 -12.93
C PHE A 39 -17.54 4.42 -14.06
N SER A 40 -17.72 3.24 -14.63
CA SER A 40 -16.82 2.70 -15.68
C SER A 40 -16.74 3.58 -16.93
N GLN A 41 -17.81 4.30 -17.27
CA GLN A 41 -17.86 5.20 -18.41
C GLN A 41 -16.89 6.39 -18.25
N ASP A 42 -16.69 6.86 -17.03
CA ASP A 42 -15.87 8.03 -16.73
C ASP A 42 -14.36 7.75 -16.92
N PHE A 43 -13.95 6.48 -16.76
CA PHE A 43 -12.56 6.05 -16.98
C PHE A 43 -12.24 5.72 -18.43
N ARG A 44 -13.28 5.62 -19.27
CA ARG A 44 -13.15 5.38 -20.70
C ARG A 44 -13.32 6.66 -21.52
N ASP A 45 -13.39 7.83 -20.88
CA ASP A 45 -13.44 9.11 -21.60
C ASP A 45 -12.23 9.24 -22.53
N LYS A 46 -12.44 9.59 -23.80
CA LYS A 46 -11.38 9.71 -24.80
C LYS A 46 -10.45 10.89 -24.50
N ASP A 47 -10.97 11.93 -23.85
CA ASP A 47 -10.19 13.07 -23.41
C ASP A 47 -9.41 12.72 -22.14
N ILE A 48 -8.08 12.88 -22.20
CA ILE A 48 -7.19 12.53 -21.09
C ILE A 48 -7.39 13.42 -19.85
N ASN A 49 -7.71 14.71 -20.04
CA ASN A 49 -7.93 15.64 -18.93
C ASN A 49 -9.24 15.30 -18.21
N ARG A 50 -10.30 14.98 -18.97
CA ARG A 50 -11.57 14.54 -18.39
C ARG A 50 -11.41 13.22 -17.65
N ARG A 51 -10.72 12.25 -18.27
CA ARG A 51 -10.44 10.95 -17.63
C ARG A 51 -9.64 11.11 -16.33
N TYR A 52 -8.59 11.94 -16.34
CA TYR A 52 -7.81 12.24 -15.14
C TYR A 52 -8.67 12.91 -14.05
N SER A 53 -9.47 13.91 -14.42
CA SER A 53 -10.37 14.59 -13.48
C SER A 53 -11.34 13.60 -12.83
N ASN A 54 -11.91 12.70 -13.62
CA ASN A 54 -12.83 11.67 -13.12
C ASN A 54 -12.15 10.68 -12.16
N LEU A 55 -10.94 10.21 -12.49
CA LEU A 55 -10.13 9.36 -11.62
C LEU A 55 -9.80 10.07 -10.30
N ARG A 56 -9.36 11.32 -10.38
CA ARG A 56 -9.03 12.14 -9.20
C ARG A 56 -10.24 12.32 -8.29
N THR A 57 -11.39 12.68 -8.86
CA THR A 57 -12.63 12.85 -8.08
C THR A 57 -13.01 11.55 -7.39
N THR A 58 -12.96 10.43 -8.10
CA THR A 58 -13.22 9.09 -7.52
C THR A 58 -12.25 8.80 -6.38
N ALA A 59 -10.94 8.92 -6.60
CA ALA A 59 -9.94 8.66 -5.56
C ALA A 59 -10.11 9.58 -4.33
N SER A 60 -10.55 10.83 -4.53
CA SER A 60 -10.76 11.79 -3.44
C SER A 60 -12.06 11.61 -2.64
N THR A 61 -13.02 10.85 -3.16
CA THR A 61 -14.36 10.68 -2.56
C THR A 61 -14.57 9.28 -1.97
N ARG A 62 -13.63 8.37 -2.19
CA ARG A 62 -13.68 6.99 -1.73
C ARG A 62 -12.69 6.79 -0.59
N SER A 63 -13.07 5.96 0.37
CA SER A 63 -12.18 5.59 1.46
C SER A 63 -11.25 4.47 1.02
N ILE A 64 -10.01 4.48 1.52
CA ILE A 64 -9.09 3.35 1.38
C ILE A 64 -9.54 2.27 2.38
N ILE A 65 -9.84 1.06 1.87
CA ILE A 65 -10.17 -0.10 2.70
C ILE A 65 -8.88 -0.76 3.20
N SER A 66 -7.91 -0.93 2.30
CA SER A 66 -6.63 -1.57 2.61
C SER A 66 -5.51 -0.99 1.75
N LEU A 67 -4.28 -1.10 2.27
CA LEU A 67 -3.05 -0.73 1.59
C LEU A 67 -2.09 -1.92 1.67
N GLY A 68 -1.80 -2.52 0.52
CA GLY A 68 -0.76 -3.52 0.35
C GLY A 68 0.58 -2.84 0.09
N VAL A 69 1.61 -3.23 0.86
CA VAL A 69 2.98 -2.75 0.66
C VAL A 69 3.92 -3.94 0.59
N ALA A 70 4.71 -4.01 -0.48
CA ALA A 70 5.78 -4.98 -0.67
C ALA A 70 7.12 -4.27 -0.84
N THR A 71 8.17 -4.77 -0.19
CA THR A 71 9.53 -4.21 -0.30
C THR A 71 10.50 -5.25 -0.84
N TYR A 72 11.38 -4.79 -1.72
CA TYR A 72 12.38 -5.63 -2.37
C TYR A 72 13.76 -5.02 -2.16
N LYS A 73 14.73 -5.87 -1.86
CA LYS A 73 16.13 -5.51 -1.72
C LYS A 73 16.95 -6.34 -2.68
N PHE A 74 17.85 -5.69 -3.42
CA PHE A 74 18.83 -6.40 -4.22
C PHE A 74 19.88 -6.99 -3.28
N LEU A 75 20.01 -8.31 -3.31
CA LEU A 75 21.09 -9.01 -2.64
C LEU A 75 22.24 -9.13 -3.63
N ASP A 76 23.43 -8.70 -3.22
CA ASP A 76 24.64 -8.96 -4.01
C ASP A 76 24.95 -10.46 -3.92
N ARG A 77 24.98 -11.13 -5.07
CA ARG A 77 25.23 -12.58 -5.18
C ARG A 77 26.57 -13.00 -4.57
N ASN A 78 27.52 -12.08 -4.41
CA ASN A 78 28.82 -12.37 -3.80
C ASN A 78 28.80 -12.36 -2.27
N LEU A 79 27.76 -11.82 -1.63
CA LEU A 79 27.63 -11.79 -0.17
C LEU A 79 26.84 -12.98 0.40
N ASP A 80 26.19 -13.78 -0.46
CA ASP A 80 25.16 -14.74 -0.09
C ASP A 80 25.59 -16.23 -0.16
N LYS A 81 26.90 -16.50 -0.11
CA LYS A 81 27.42 -17.87 0.08
C LYS A 81 27.23 -18.43 1.50
N ARG A 82 26.56 -17.70 2.39
CA ARG A 82 26.42 -18.04 3.82
C ARG A 82 25.00 -18.47 4.23
N VAL A 83 24.04 -18.52 3.30
CA VAL A 83 22.62 -18.74 3.65
C VAL A 83 21.98 -19.97 2.99
N PHE A 84 22.73 -20.73 2.18
CA PHE A 84 22.24 -22.00 1.60
C PHE A 84 23.16 -23.17 1.96
N GLU A 85 23.24 -23.49 3.24
CA GLU A 85 23.48 -24.87 3.69
C GLU A 85 22.20 -25.32 4.41
N ILE A 86 21.47 -26.25 3.77
CA ILE A 86 20.43 -27.09 4.38
C ILE A 86 20.98 -28.52 4.32
#